data_AF-J9BLL4-F1
#
_entry.id   AF-J9BLL4-F1
#
_cell.length_a   1.000
_cell.length_b   1.000
_cell.length_c   1.000
_cell.angle_alpha   90.00
_cell.angle_beta   90.00
_cell.angle_gamma   90.00
#
_symmetry.space_group_name_H-M   'P 1'
#
loop_
_entity.id
_entity.type
_entity.pdbx_description
1 polymer ?
#
loop_
_entity_poly.entity_id
_entity_poly.type
_entity_poly.pdbx_seq_one_letter_code
_entity_poly.pdbx_strand_id
1 'polypeptide(L)'
;MWGSPFYDPPRKVEVEEVSSENKHEKTFKVGQIYAHPLYVYKLEISKIEAYKGEDYSYKNATIFVKPCFLNRGDEVIKLKEYEMTTEELNADKWYIGFEK
;
A
#
# COMPACT_ATOMS: atom_id res chain seq x y z
N MET A 1 41.38 2.45 0.58
CA MET A 1 39.92 2.22 0.45
C MET A 1 39.28 2.84 1.67
N TRP A 2 38.57 3.96 1.51
CA TRP A 2 37.88 4.63 2.62
C TRP A 2 36.38 4.37 2.44
N GLY A 3 35.86 3.33 3.10
CA GLY A 3 34.42 3.15 3.28
C GLY A 3 34.02 3.81 4.59
N SER A 4 33.20 4.85 4.54
CA SER A 4 32.69 5.51 5.75
C SER A 4 31.96 4.51 6.66
N PRO A 5 32.26 4.47 7.97
CA PRO A 5 31.68 3.49 8.91
C PRO A 5 30.23 3.83 9.34
N PHE A 6 29.62 4.86 8.75
CA PHE A 6 28.32 5.42 9.17
C PHE A 6 27.20 5.25 8.15
N TYR A 7 27.42 4.50 7.06
CA TYR A 7 26.32 4.12 6.17
C TYR A 7 25.65 2.86 6.70
N ASP A 8 24.61 3.05 7.51
CA ASP A 8 23.60 2.00 7.64
C ASP A 8 23.03 1.75 6.24
N PRO A 9 23.02 0.49 5.76
CA PRO A 9 22.38 0.19 4.48
C PRO A 9 20.91 0.59 4.56
N PRO A 10 20.31 1.09 3.46
CA PRO A 10 18.92 1.49 3.45
C PRO A 10 18.04 0.31 3.86
N ARG A 11 17.36 0.42 5.00
CA ARG A 11 16.45 -0.62 5.52
C ARG A 11 15.00 -0.20 5.29
N LYS A 12 14.18 -1.11 4.78
CA LYS A 12 12.73 -0.94 4.77
C LYS A 12 12.19 -1.16 6.18
N VAL A 13 11.25 -0.31 6.59
CA VAL A 13 10.50 -0.42 7.84
C VAL A 13 9.01 -0.43 7.51
N GLU A 14 8.22 -1.10 8.34
CA GLU A 14 6.77 -1.07 8.23
C GLU A 14 6.25 0.29 8.69
N VAL A 15 5.31 0.86 7.93
CA VAL A 15 4.65 2.14 8.25
C VAL A 15 3.15 1.98 8.14
N GLU A 16 2.41 2.75 8.92
CA GLU A 16 0.94 2.68 8.92
C GLU A 16 0.32 3.42 7.73
N GLU A 17 0.97 4.50 7.28
CA GLU A 17 0.49 5.34 6.19
C GLU A 17 1.63 5.94 5.37
N VAL A 18 1.31 6.30 4.14
CA VAL A 18 2.20 7.02 3.22
C VAL A 18 1.36 7.98 2.38
N SER A 19 1.88 9.19 2.21
CA SER A 19 1.25 10.25 1.42
C SER A 19 2.20 10.75 0.33
N SER A 20 1.63 11.27 -0.74
CA SER A 20 2.39 11.86 -1.84
C SER A 20 2.65 13.33 -1.56
N GLU A 21 3.76 13.86 -2.07
CA GLU A 21 3.99 15.32 -2.14
C GLU A 21 2.93 16.00 -3.02
N ASN A 22 2.34 15.26 -3.96
CA ASN A 22 1.25 15.72 -4.79
C ASN A 22 -0.09 15.61 -4.05
N LYS A 23 -0.67 16.76 -3.70
CA LYS A 23 -1.96 16.84 -2.97
C LYS A 23 -3.17 16.26 -3.71
N HIS A 24 -3.04 15.96 -5.01
CA HIS A 24 -4.10 15.33 -5.80
C HIS A 24 -4.03 13.79 -5.78
N GLU A 25 -2.93 13.23 -5.27
CA GLU A 25 -2.77 11.80 -5.09
C GLU A 25 -3.37 11.37 -3.74
N LYS A 26 -3.71 10.08 -3.64
CA LYS A 26 -4.36 9.54 -2.45
C LYS A 26 -3.37 9.50 -1.27
N THR A 27 -3.86 9.29 -0.06
CA THR A 27 -3.04 8.77 1.04
C THR A 27 -3.36 7.29 1.16
N PHE A 28 -2.34 6.45 1.30
CA PHE A 28 -2.49 5.02 1.49
C PHE A 28 -2.28 4.67 2.96
N LYS A 29 -3.20 3.89 3.53
CA LYS A 29 -3.14 3.47 4.93
C LYS A 29 -3.36 1.97 5.07
N VAL A 30 -2.64 1.33 5.99
CA VAL A 30 -2.86 -0.08 6.35
C VAL A 30 -4.28 -0.28 6.87
N GLY A 31 -4.94 -1.35 6.40
CA GLY A 31 -6.33 -1.68 6.69
C GLY A 31 -7.34 -1.01 5.76
N GLN A 32 -6.92 -0.07 4.91
CA GLN A 32 -7.81 0.61 3.98
C GLN A 32 -8.25 -0.31 2.85
N ILE A 33 -9.55 -0.26 2.50
CA ILE A 33 -10.13 -1.10 1.45
C ILE A 33 -10.48 -0.24 0.23
N TYR A 34 -9.91 -0.61 -0.90
CA TYR A 34 -10.15 -0.02 -2.21
C TYR A 34 -11.10 -0.88 -3.05
N ALA A 35 -12.04 -0.24 -3.72
CA ALA A 35 -12.95 -0.87 -4.67
C ALA A 35 -12.70 -0.31 -6.07
N HIS A 36 -12.97 -1.11 -7.10
CA HIS A 36 -12.85 -0.70 -8.49
C HIS A 36 -14.18 -0.92 -9.20
N PRO A 37 -14.64 0.00 -10.07
CA PRO A 37 -15.96 -0.11 -10.69
C PRO A 37 -16.12 -1.33 -11.62
N LEU A 38 -15.00 -1.88 -12.12
CA LEU A 38 -15.00 -3.02 -13.04
C LEU A 38 -14.66 -4.36 -12.37
N TYR A 39 -14.23 -4.37 -11.11
CA TYR A 39 -13.82 -5.60 -10.43
C TYR A 39 -14.77 -5.93 -9.28
N VAL A 40 -15.14 -7.20 -9.20
CA VAL A 40 -15.99 -7.71 -8.12
C VAL A 40 -15.22 -7.80 -6.80
N TYR A 41 -13.90 -7.97 -6.87
CA TYR A 41 -13.03 -7.98 -5.70
C TYR A 41 -12.59 -6.57 -5.31
N LYS A 42 -12.33 -6.40 -4.01
CA LYS A 42 -11.75 -5.23 -3.39
C LYS A 42 -10.29 -5.51 -3.03
N LEU A 43 -9.49 -4.48 -2.80
CA LEU A 43 -8.12 -4.60 -2.34
C LEU A 43 -8.01 -4.01 -0.93
N GLU A 44 -7.59 -4.81 0.03
CA GLU A 44 -7.23 -4.34 1.37
C GLU A 44 -5.72 -4.14 1.43
N ILE A 45 -5.27 -2.95 1.84
CA ILE A 45 -3.84 -2.74 2.14
C ILE A 45 -3.51 -3.50 3.42
N SER A 46 -2.70 -4.55 3.32
CA SER A 46 -2.32 -5.37 4.47
C SER A 46 -1.07 -4.86 5.16
N LYS A 47 -0.16 -4.24 4.41
CA LYS A 47 1.13 -3.77 4.90
C LYS A 47 1.71 -2.72 3.96
N ILE A 48 2.43 -1.76 4.51
CA ILE A 48 3.20 -0.79 3.73
C ILE A 48 4.63 -0.80 4.27
N GLU A 49 5.60 -0.91 3.37
CA GLU A 49 7.02 -0.79 3.69
C GLU A 49 7.60 0.43 3.02
N ALA A 50 8.39 1.22 3.74
CA ALA A 50 9.13 2.34 3.18
C ALA A 50 10.57 2.36 3.70
N TYR A 51 11.49 2.91 2.93
CA TYR A 51 12.88 3.06 3.39
C TYR A 51 12.95 4.02 4.58
N LYS A 52 13.66 3.60 5.62
CA LYS A 52 13.92 4.42 6.81
C LYS A 52 14.74 5.65 6.40
N GLY A 53 14.14 6.83 6.56
CA GLY A 53 14.70 8.13 6.21
C GLY A 53 13.88 9.26 6.82
N GLU A 54 14.16 10.51 6.43
CA GLU A 54 13.45 11.68 6.96
C GLU A 54 12.00 11.74 6.47
N ASP A 55 11.71 11.25 5.25
CA ASP A 55 10.38 11.25 4.66
C ASP A 55 9.99 9.88 4.09
N TYR A 56 8.92 9.29 4.61
CA TYR A 56 8.28 8.11 4.03
C TYR A 56 7.46 8.54 2.80
N SER A 57 8.11 8.58 1.64
CA SER A 57 7.51 9.04 0.39
C SER A 57 7.05 7.90 -0.51
N TYR A 58 6.06 8.20 -1.36
CA TYR A 58 5.49 7.30 -2.37
C TYR A 58 6.54 6.55 -3.19
N LYS A 59 7.56 7.26 -3.69
CA LYS A 59 8.62 6.73 -4.55
C LYS A 59 9.43 5.60 -3.91
N ASN A 60 9.42 5.55 -2.59
CA ASN A 60 10.18 4.61 -1.78
C ASN A 60 9.29 3.61 -1.04
N ALA A 61 7.97 3.66 -1.28
CA ALA A 61 6.99 2.84 -0.60
C ALA A 61 6.60 1.63 -1.46
N THR A 62 6.57 0.48 -0.81
CA THR A 62 6.05 -0.77 -1.33
C THR A 62 4.74 -1.06 -0.61
N ILE A 63 3.66 -1.25 -1.35
CA ILE A 63 2.34 -1.57 -0.79
C ILE A 63 2.08 -3.06 -0.97
N PHE A 64 1.65 -3.71 0.09
CA PHE A 64 1.16 -5.08 0.04
C PHE A 64 -0.36 -5.06 0.16
N VAL A 65 -1.02 -5.74 -0.77
CA VAL A 65 -2.47 -5.79 -0.84
C VAL A 65 -2.98 -7.22 -0.83
N LYS A 66 -4.16 -7.40 -0.24
CA LYS A 66 -4.91 -8.66 -0.27
C LYS A 66 -6.23 -8.42 -1.01
N PRO A 67 -6.46 -9.11 -2.14
CA PRO A 67 -7.78 -9.14 -2.74
C PRO A 67 -8.78 -9.75 -1.77
N CYS A 68 -9.93 -9.10 -1.62
CA CYS A 68 -11.01 -9.60 -0.78
C CYS A 68 -12.36 -9.46 -1.49
N PHE A 69 -13.24 -10.44 -1.30
CA PHE A 69 -14.60 -10.41 -1.82
C PHE A 69 -15.55 -11.15 -0.88
N LEU A 70 -16.83 -10.81 -0.95
CA LEU A 70 -17.88 -11.50 -0.22
C LEU A 70 -18.31 -12.72 -1.01
N ASN A 71 -18.30 -13.89 -0.37
CA ASN A 71 -18.92 -15.08 -0.92
C ASN A 71 -20.45 -15.03 -0.71
N ARG A 72 -21.18 -15.96 -1.33
CA ARG A 72 -22.65 -16.11 -1.22
C ARG A 72 -23.18 -16.30 0.21
N GLY A 73 -22.32 -16.52 1.20
CA GLY A 73 -22.66 -16.64 2.63
C GLY A 73 -22.17 -15.47 3.49
N ASP A 74 -21.89 -14.31 2.89
CA ASP A 74 -21.37 -13.11 3.56
C ASP A 74 -20.00 -13.26 4.24
N GLU A 75 -19.31 -14.38 3.99
CA GLU A 75 -17.92 -14.56 4.41
C GLU A 75 -16.97 -13.76 3.52
N VAL A 76 -16.07 -13.01 4.16
CA VAL A 76 -14.98 -12.28 3.48
C VAL A 76 -13.86 -13.26 3.16
N ILE A 77 -13.72 -13.61 1.88
CA ILE A 77 -12.60 -14.40 1.40
C ILE A 77 -11.44 -13.46 1.11
N LYS A 78 -10.31 -13.63 1.80
CA LYS A 78 -9.05 -12.94 1.51
C LYS A 78 -8.13 -13.85 0.70
N LEU A 79 -7.64 -13.36 -0.43
CA LEU A 79 -6.68 -14.07 -1.27
C LEU A 79 -5.25 -13.81 -0.81
N LYS A 80 -4.31 -14.50 -1.47
CA LYS A 80 -2.87 -14.35 -1.23
C LYS A 80 -2.46 -12.89 -1.41
N GLU A 81 -1.65 -12.43 -0.48
CA GLU A 81 -1.02 -11.12 -0.53
C GLU A 81 -0.08 -11.02 -1.72
N TYR A 82 -0.04 -9.85 -2.34
CA TYR A 82 0.94 -9.51 -3.37
C TYR A 82 1.39 -8.06 -3.25
N GLU A 83 2.54 -7.79 -3.85
CA GLU A 83 3.19 -6.49 -3.88
C GLU A 83 2.65 -5.64 -5.03
N MET A 84 2.41 -4.37 -4.75
CA MET A 84 1.97 -3.36 -5.70
C MET A 84 2.67 -2.03 -5.39
N THR A 85 2.97 -1.28 -6.44
CA THR A 85 3.54 0.07 -6.32
C THR A 85 2.45 1.10 -6.02
N THR A 86 2.86 2.23 -5.45
CA THR A 86 1.95 3.36 -5.21
C THR A 86 1.35 3.89 -6.51
N GLU A 87 2.13 3.85 -7.59
CA GLU A 87 1.77 4.29 -8.93
C GLU A 87 0.68 3.40 -9.55
N GLU A 88 0.81 2.07 -9.44
CA GLU A 88 -0.21 1.13 -9.91
C GLU A 88 -1.55 1.35 -9.21
N LEU A 89 -1.51 1.49 -7.87
CA LEU A 89 -2.72 1.67 -7.07
C LEU A 89 -3.39 3.06 -7.29
N ASN A 90 -2.61 4.08 -7.66
CA ASN A 90 -3.13 5.40 -8.03
C ASN A 90 -3.63 5.48 -9.47
N ALA A 91 -2.96 4.83 -10.42
CA ALA A 91 -3.29 4.85 -11.85
C ALA A 91 -4.62 4.15 -12.13
N ASP A 92 -4.87 3.04 -11.44
CA ASP A 92 -6.14 2.37 -11.50
C ASP A 92 -7.21 3.17 -10.75
N LYS A 93 -8.44 3.16 -11.27
CA LYS A 93 -9.60 3.92 -10.74
C LYS A 93 -10.15 3.34 -9.43
N TRP A 94 -9.26 2.88 -8.56
CA TRP A 94 -9.55 2.42 -7.21
C TRP A 94 -10.07 3.60 -6.37
N TYR A 95 -11.23 3.45 -5.77
CA TYR A 95 -11.79 4.41 -4.83
C TYR A 95 -11.89 3.78 -3.45
N ILE A 96 -11.87 4.61 -2.42
CA ILE A 96 -12.03 4.13 -1.03
C ILE A 96 -13.43 3.53 -0.93
N GLY A 97 -13.48 2.22 -0.72
CA GLY A 97 -14.73 1.47 -0.63
C GLY A 97 -15.35 1.63 0.75
N PHE A 98 -14.58 1.32 1.79
CA PHE A 98 -14.95 1.42 3.21
C PHE A 98 -13.68 1.55 4.06
N GLU A 99 -13.73 2.36 5.11
CA GLU A 99 -12.83 2.24 6.27
C GLU A 99 -13.50 1.29 7.28
N LYS A 100 -12.72 0.42 7.91
CA LYS A 100 -13.22 -0.51 8.93
C LYS A 100 -13.20 0.14 10.31
#